data_AF-A0A1J3EAJ5-F1
#
_entry.id   AF-A0A1J3EAJ5-F1
#
_cell.length_a   1.000
_cell.length_b   1.000
_cell.length_c   1.000
_cell.angle_alpha   90.00
_cell.angle_beta   90.00
_cell.angle_gamma   90.00
#
_symmetry.space_group_name_H-M   'P 1'
#
loop_
_entity.id
_entity.type
_entity.pdbx_description
1 polymer ?
#
loop_
_entity_poly.entity_id
_entity_poly.type
_entity_poly.pdbx_seq_one_letter_code
_entity_poly.pdbx_strand_id
1 'polypeptide(L)'
;FLFTHFSLSLSLSLPTSSMADNDDELPRFFKVFLSETASESMAIPLSFMDVLENPLPETVKLQGTGGRTWTVSLTKIRRQAYLTAGWSKFAEEHELEDGEFLTFVYDGSRTFEVSVYGRMGCKVTRAVAVPTIELIDSDSESHEEEEEEEEEEDDSSFHENEEISQSVYTLDSEETEAEDACVAGSSNVGISANPCFKTSLKPRIYELLIPASVVRNNRLEFGEMITYIDEEGITEGKRGRWSDDRVCFKGWDRICRRNKLKEQDVVTCEVLHNNYLAHSIKIHITRG
;
A
#
# COMPACT_ATOMS: atom_id res chain seq x y z
N PHE A 1 -48.24 45.65 39.09
CA PHE A 1 -48.35 44.30 38.52
C PHE A 1 -47.24 44.12 37.50
N LEU A 2 -46.39 43.13 37.71
CA LEU A 2 -45.32 42.73 36.80
C LEU A 2 -45.92 41.82 35.71
N PHE A 3 -45.44 41.91 34.47
CA PHE A 3 -45.35 40.73 33.62
C PHE A 3 -44.03 40.76 32.84
N THR A 4 -43.39 39.60 32.80
CA THR A 4 -41.99 39.40 32.45
C THR A 4 -41.84 38.98 30.99
N HIS A 5 -40.78 39.46 30.34
CA HIS A 5 -40.41 39.04 28.99
C HIS A 5 -39.88 37.60 29.05
N PHE A 6 -40.57 36.64 28.43
CA PHE A 6 -40.06 35.28 28.29
C PHE A 6 -38.92 35.27 27.26
N SER A 7 -37.73 34.83 27.68
CA SER A 7 -36.63 34.47 26.78
C SER A 7 -36.44 32.96 26.83
N LEU A 8 -36.79 32.28 25.74
CA LEU A 8 -36.55 30.84 25.57
C LEU A 8 -35.14 30.63 25.03
N SER A 9 -34.19 30.30 25.91
CA SER A 9 -32.93 29.69 25.47
C SER A 9 -33.15 28.18 25.32
N LEU A 10 -33.13 27.66 24.08
CA LEU A 10 -32.96 26.23 23.87
C LEU A 10 -31.50 25.86 24.18
N SER A 11 -31.26 25.32 25.37
CA SER A 11 -30.03 24.60 25.66
C SER A 11 -30.10 23.22 24.97
N LEU A 12 -29.46 23.09 23.81
CA LEU A 12 -29.20 21.79 23.21
C LEU A 12 -28.18 21.04 24.06
N SER A 13 -28.67 20.23 25.00
CA SER A 13 -27.85 19.25 25.69
C SER A 13 -27.48 18.14 24.71
N LEU A 14 -26.23 18.15 24.25
CA LEU A 14 -25.64 17.01 23.54
C LEU A 14 -25.74 15.77 24.45
N PRO A 15 -26.19 14.61 23.95
CA PRO A 15 -26.13 13.38 24.73
C PRO A 15 -24.67 13.03 24.98
N THR A 16 -24.31 12.83 26.24
CA THR A 16 -23.02 12.23 26.63
C THR A 16 -23.01 10.77 26.21
N SER A 17 -22.63 10.51 24.95
CA SER A 17 -22.39 9.14 24.47
C SER A 17 -21.12 8.61 25.11
N SER A 18 -21.27 7.89 26.22
CA SER A 18 -20.20 7.11 26.84
C SER A 18 -20.06 5.76 26.14
N MET A 19 -19.77 5.79 24.85
CA MET A 19 -19.30 4.63 24.10
C MET A 19 -17.92 4.99 23.57
N ALA A 20 -16.91 4.32 24.12
CA ALA A 20 -15.60 4.32 23.52
C ALA A 20 -15.70 3.46 22.26
N ASP A 21 -15.73 4.11 21.09
CA ASP A 21 -15.32 3.46 19.85
C ASP A 21 -13.83 3.15 19.97
N ASN A 22 -13.53 1.98 20.54
CA ASN A 22 -12.31 1.28 20.19
C ASN A 22 -12.52 0.74 18.77
N ASP A 23 -12.25 1.59 17.77
CA ASP A 23 -11.85 1.09 16.45
C ASP A 23 -10.53 0.34 16.65
N ASP A 24 -10.62 -0.95 16.99
CA ASP A 24 -9.50 -1.88 16.98
C ASP A 24 -9.05 -2.00 15.51
N GLU A 25 -8.07 -1.17 15.13
CA GLU A 25 -7.64 -1.00 13.75
C GLU A 25 -7.17 -2.35 13.17
N LEU A 26 -8.00 -2.93 12.29
CA LEU A 26 -7.81 -4.30 11.80
C LEU A 26 -6.38 -4.51 11.25
N PRO A 27 -5.67 -5.56 11.70
CA PRO A 27 -4.28 -5.79 11.32
C PRO A 27 -4.11 -5.90 9.81
N ARG A 28 -3.11 -5.22 9.27
CA ARG A 28 -2.87 -5.17 7.83
C ARG A 28 -1.41 -5.31 7.44
N PHE A 29 -1.20 -5.80 6.23
CA PHE A 29 0.10 -5.79 5.56
C PHE A 29 -0.07 -5.50 4.07
N PHE A 30 1.03 -5.26 3.38
CA PHE A 30 1.04 -5.18 1.92
C PHE A 30 2.11 -6.11 1.34
N LYS A 31 1.95 -6.49 0.07
CA LYS A 31 2.89 -7.30 -0.68
C LYS A 31 2.95 -6.81 -2.13
N VAL A 32 4.15 -6.69 -2.68
CA VAL A 32 4.36 -6.52 -4.13
C VAL A 32 4.27 -7.88 -4.80
N PHE A 33 3.47 -7.98 -5.86
CA PHE A 33 3.40 -9.16 -6.71
C PHE A 33 4.62 -9.22 -7.63
N LEU A 34 5.22 -10.41 -7.73
CA LEU A 34 6.35 -10.72 -8.59
C LEU A 34 6.19 -12.18 -9.02
N SER A 35 5.78 -12.41 -10.25
CA SER A 35 5.46 -13.71 -10.86
C SER A 35 6.50 -14.80 -10.53
N GLU A 36 7.80 -14.50 -10.70
CA GLU A 36 8.94 -15.37 -10.36
C GLU A 36 8.86 -15.98 -8.95
N THR A 37 8.28 -15.27 -7.98
CA THR A 37 8.26 -15.67 -6.56
C THR A 37 6.85 -15.85 -5.99
N ALA A 38 5.82 -15.50 -6.76
CA ALA A 38 4.46 -15.33 -6.26
C ALA A 38 3.34 -15.83 -7.21
N SER A 39 3.65 -16.51 -8.33
CA SER A 39 2.60 -17.11 -9.17
C SER A 39 1.86 -18.23 -8.43
N GLU A 40 2.58 -19.25 -7.96
CA GLU A 40 2.00 -20.46 -7.37
C GLU A 40 1.62 -20.33 -5.89
N SER A 41 2.36 -19.51 -5.15
CA SER A 41 2.12 -19.31 -3.71
C SER A 41 2.69 -17.99 -3.24
N MET A 42 2.11 -17.40 -2.19
CA MET A 42 2.56 -16.12 -1.65
C MET A 42 2.86 -16.20 -0.16
N ALA A 43 4.08 -15.81 0.20
CA ALA A 43 4.56 -15.82 1.58
C ALA A 43 4.00 -14.63 2.37
N ILE A 44 3.34 -14.91 3.50
CA ILE A 44 2.90 -13.88 4.46
C ILE A 44 4.17 -13.28 5.12
N PRO A 45 4.25 -11.95 5.32
CA PRO A 45 5.39 -11.31 5.99
C PRO A 45 5.66 -11.91 7.37
N LEU A 46 6.93 -12.17 7.69
CA LEU A 46 7.32 -12.78 8.98
C LEU A 46 6.84 -11.98 10.20
N SER A 47 6.77 -10.66 10.10
CA SER A 47 6.26 -9.75 11.14
C SER A 47 4.75 -9.87 11.37
N PHE A 48 4.00 -10.44 10.42
CA PHE A 48 2.55 -10.66 10.54
C PHE A 48 2.22 -12.03 11.15
N MET A 49 3.21 -12.92 11.32
CA MET A 49 3.01 -14.27 11.86
C MET A 49 2.48 -14.30 13.30
N ASP A 50 2.79 -13.28 14.10
CA ASP A 50 2.36 -13.17 15.50
C ASP A 50 0.91 -12.64 15.63
N VAL A 51 0.29 -12.25 14.51
CA VAL A 51 -1.09 -11.72 14.41
C VAL A 51 -2.09 -12.81 14.04
N LEU A 52 -1.65 -13.84 13.31
CA LEU A 52 -2.52 -14.91 12.80
C LEU A 52 -3.00 -15.84 13.93
N GLU A 53 -4.17 -16.47 13.73
CA GLU A 53 -4.65 -17.56 14.58
C GLU A 53 -3.55 -18.60 14.85
N ASN A 54 -3.43 -19.06 16.10
CA ASN A 54 -2.51 -20.12 16.50
C ASN A 54 -3.27 -21.18 17.34
N PRO A 55 -3.47 -22.41 16.84
CA PRO A 55 -2.96 -22.96 15.58
C PRO A 55 -3.55 -22.27 14.34
N LEU A 56 -2.78 -22.23 13.26
CA LEU A 56 -3.24 -21.67 11.98
C LEU A 56 -4.38 -22.51 11.41
N PRO A 57 -5.43 -21.89 10.83
CA PRO A 57 -6.44 -22.61 10.09
C PRO A 57 -5.84 -23.21 8.81
N GLU A 58 -6.40 -24.33 8.35
CA GLU A 58 -5.98 -25.00 7.11
C GLU A 58 -6.29 -24.17 5.86
N THR A 59 -7.39 -23.41 5.89
CA THR A 59 -7.85 -22.53 4.80
C THR A 59 -8.30 -21.18 5.34
N VAL A 60 -8.14 -20.16 4.51
CA VAL A 60 -8.59 -18.78 4.73
C VAL A 60 -9.32 -18.26 3.48
N LYS A 61 -10.04 -17.15 3.63
CA LYS A 61 -10.76 -16.47 2.57
C LYS A 61 -10.03 -15.20 2.18
N LEU A 62 -9.79 -15.01 0.89
CA LEU A 62 -9.43 -13.72 0.30
C LEU A 62 -10.71 -13.08 -0.23
N GLN A 63 -11.11 -11.93 0.29
CA GLN A 63 -12.27 -11.17 -0.19
C GLN A 63 -11.78 -10.00 -1.05
N GLY A 64 -12.10 -10.05 -2.34
CA GLY A 64 -11.75 -8.97 -3.28
C GLY A 64 -12.72 -7.80 -3.17
N THR A 65 -12.23 -6.62 -3.51
CA THR A 65 -13.04 -5.39 -3.48
C THR A 65 -14.19 -5.37 -4.50
N GLY A 66 -14.16 -6.26 -5.50
CA GLY A 66 -15.28 -6.56 -6.39
C GLY A 66 -16.35 -7.48 -5.80
N GLY A 67 -16.26 -7.86 -4.52
CA GLY A 67 -17.26 -8.69 -3.82
C GLY A 67 -17.11 -10.21 -3.98
N ARG A 68 -16.24 -10.68 -4.88
CA ARG A 68 -15.87 -12.11 -4.96
C ARG A 68 -15.00 -12.52 -3.76
N THR A 69 -15.04 -13.81 -3.46
CA THR A 69 -14.23 -14.43 -2.40
C THR A 69 -13.58 -15.70 -2.91
N TRP A 70 -12.30 -15.90 -2.60
CA TRP A 70 -11.52 -17.10 -2.92
C TRP A 70 -11.12 -17.82 -1.64
N THR A 71 -11.40 -19.12 -1.57
CA THR A 71 -10.86 -19.99 -0.51
C THR A 71 -9.45 -20.41 -0.90
N VAL A 72 -8.48 -20.15 -0.03
CA VAL A 72 -7.07 -20.49 -0.25
C VAL A 72 -6.50 -21.26 0.94
N SER A 73 -5.61 -22.21 0.68
CA SER A 73 -4.92 -22.97 1.73
C SER A 73 -3.82 -22.13 2.40
N LEU A 74 -3.71 -22.26 3.72
CA LEU A 74 -2.71 -21.55 4.53
C LEU A 74 -1.70 -22.55 5.11
N THR A 75 -0.54 -22.67 4.48
CA THR A 75 0.47 -23.69 4.83
C THR A 75 1.63 -23.07 5.61
N LYS A 76 1.96 -23.62 6.79
CA LYS A 76 3.13 -23.21 7.57
C LYS A 76 4.37 -24.02 7.19
N ILE A 77 5.35 -23.37 6.57
CA ILE A 77 6.65 -23.97 6.26
C ILE A 77 7.70 -23.37 7.21
N ARG A 78 8.24 -24.21 8.10
CA ARG A 78 9.17 -23.81 9.19
C ARG A 78 8.59 -22.71 10.09
N ARG A 79 8.92 -21.45 9.82
CA ARG A 79 8.54 -20.27 10.62
C ARG A 79 7.58 -19.30 9.91
N GLN A 80 7.25 -19.56 8.64
CA GLN A 80 6.48 -18.65 7.79
C GLN A 80 5.24 -19.35 7.25
N ALA A 81 4.14 -18.61 7.11
CA ALA A 81 2.93 -19.07 6.46
C ALA A 81 2.90 -18.63 5.00
N TYR A 82 2.28 -19.45 4.15
CA TYR A 82 2.14 -19.24 2.72
C TYR A 82 0.67 -19.45 2.35
N LEU A 83 0.14 -18.56 1.51
CA LEU A 83 -1.08 -18.81 0.75
C LEU A 83 -0.68 -19.72 -0.42
N THR A 84 -1.25 -20.92 -0.50
CA THR A 84 -0.83 -21.97 -1.45
C THR A 84 -1.97 -22.32 -2.41
N ALA A 85 -2.61 -23.49 -2.28
CA ALA A 85 -3.68 -23.90 -3.18
C ALA A 85 -4.81 -22.85 -3.22
N GLY A 86 -5.24 -22.47 -4.42
CA GLY A 86 -6.22 -21.40 -4.66
C GLY A 86 -5.63 -19.99 -4.81
N TRP A 87 -4.38 -19.74 -4.42
CA TRP A 87 -3.73 -18.44 -4.61
C TRP A 87 -3.48 -18.10 -6.09
N SER A 88 -2.99 -19.05 -6.89
CA SER A 88 -2.74 -18.85 -8.32
C SER A 88 -4.02 -18.44 -9.06
N LYS A 89 -5.15 -19.08 -8.77
CA LYS A 89 -6.48 -18.69 -9.29
C LYS A 89 -6.90 -17.27 -8.90
N PHE A 90 -6.61 -16.85 -7.66
CA PHE A 90 -6.84 -15.46 -7.25
C PHE A 90 -6.00 -14.48 -8.07
N ALA A 91 -4.73 -14.81 -8.33
CA ALA A 91 -3.81 -13.98 -9.11
C ALA A 91 -4.18 -13.91 -10.59
N GLU A 92 -4.62 -15.03 -11.17
CA GLU A 92 -5.11 -15.15 -12.54
C GLU A 92 -6.40 -14.35 -12.77
N GLU A 93 -7.43 -14.53 -11.93
CA GLU A 93 -8.69 -13.77 -12.04
C GLU A 93 -8.53 -12.26 -11.83
N HIS A 94 -7.46 -11.83 -11.15
CA HIS A 94 -7.08 -10.42 -11.01
C HIS A 94 -6.03 -9.96 -12.03
N GLU A 95 -5.64 -10.79 -13.01
CA GLU A 95 -4.65 -10.43 -14.05
C GLU A 95 -3.41 -9.75 -13.44
N LEU A 96 -2.85 -10.32 -12.35
CA LEU A 96 -1.81 -9.64 -11.58
C LEU A 96 -0.49 -9.54 -12.36
N GLU A 97 0.01 -8.32 -12.51
CA GLU A 97 1.28 -8.02 -13.16
C GLU A 97 2.42 -7.79 -12.16
N ASP A 98 3.66 -8.01 -12.60
CA ASP A 98 4.86 -7.72 -11.82
C ASP A 98 4.92 -6.25 -11.40
N GLY A 99 5.12 -6.02 -10.10
CA GLY A 99 5.16 -4.68 -9.52
C GLY A 99 3.79 -4.10 -9.14
N GLU A 100 2.69 -4.84 -9.29
CA GLU A 100 1.42 -4.47 -8.67
C GLU A 100 1.46 -4.70 -7.16
N PHE A 101 0.70 -3.88 -6.42
CA PHE A 101 0.70 -3.87 -4.95
C PHE A 101 -0.63 -4.42 -4.43
N LEU A 102 -0.57 -5.36 -3.50
CA LEU A 102 -1.73 -5.87 -2.79
C LEU A 102 -1.68 -5.41 -1.33
N THR A 103 -2.80 -4.91 -0.80
CA THR A 103 -2.97 -4.70 0.64
C THR A 103 -3.97 -5.71 1.19
N PHE A 104 -3.63 -6.30 2.33
CA PHE A 104 -4.42 -7.30 3.04
C PHE A 104 -4.85 -6.73 4.38
N VAL A 105 -6.15 -6.75 4.68
CA VAL A 105 -6.73 -6.40 6.00
C VAL A 105 -7.33 -7.67 6.59
N TYR A 106 -6.82 -8.11 7.74
CA TYR A 106 -7.20 -9.36 8.39
C TYR A 106 -8.32 -9.13 9.41
N ASP A 107 -9.37 -9.95 9.38
CA ASP A 107 -10.50 -9.90 10.30
C ASP A 107 -10.21 -10.45 11.71
N GLY A 108 -8.96 -10.86 11.98
CA GLY A 108 -8.55 -11.48 13.24
C GLY A 108 -8.86 -12.99 13.32
N SER A 109 -9.42 -13.59 12.27
CA SER A 109 -9.76 -15.03 12.23
C SER A 109 -9.34 -15.72 10.93
N ARG A 110 -10.11 -15.58 9.85
CA ARG A 110 -9.97 -16.38 8.62
C ARG A 110 -10.21 -15.60 7.32
N THR A 111 -10.45 -14.29 7.38
CA THR A 111 -10.73 -13.48 6.20
C THR A 111 -9.67 -12.39 6.04
N PHE A 112 -9.16 -12.25 4.82
CA PHE A 112 -8.37 -11.10 4.39
C PHE A 112 -9.16 -10.33 3.34
N GLU A 113 -9.52 -9.08 3.60
CA GLU A 113 -9.92 -8.17 2.53
C GLU A 113 -8.67 -7.83 1.72
N VAL A 114 -8.74 -7.99 0.40
CA VAL A 114 -7.62 -7.75 -0.52
C VAL A 114 -7.98 -6.62 -1.50
N SER A 115 -7.21 -5.55 -1.46
CA SER A 115 -7.24 -4.49 -2.47
C SER A 115 -6.01 -4.60 -3.37
N VAL A 116 -6.24 -4.64 -4.69
CA VAL A 116 -5.19 -4.58 -5.71
C VAL A 116 -4.98 -3.13 -6.13
N TYR A 117 -3.73 -2.74 -6.27
CA TYR A 117 -3.30 -1.44 -6.79
C TYR A 117 -2.37 -1.68 -7.96
N GLY A 118 -2.67 -1.05 -9.10
CA GLY A 118 -1.85 -1.17 -10.30
C GLY A 118 -0.44 -0.61 -10.09
N ARG A 119 0.46 -0.82 -11.05
CA ARG A 119 1.87 -0.36 -11.00
C ARG A 119 2.05 1.14 -10.69
N MET A 120 1.03 1.96 -10.96
CA MET A 120 0.99 3.40 -10.65
C MET A 120 0.39 3.76 -9.26
N GLY A 121 0.10 2.78 -8.40
CA GLY A 121 -0.39 2.99 -7.03
C GLY A 121 -1.88 3.35 -6.90
N CYS A 122 -2.65 3.33 -8.00
CA CYS A 122 -4.10 3.51 -7.96
C CYS A 122 -4.82 2.18 -7.69
N LYS A 123 -5.83 2.18 -6.81
CA LYS A 123 -6.67 1.01 -6.52
C LYS A 123 -7.44 0.59 -7.78
N VAL A 124 -7.40 -0.70 -8.11
CA VAL A 124 -8.10 -1.28 -9.26
C VAL A 124 -9.11 -2.30 -8.75
N THR A 125 -10.35 -2.23 -9.26
CA THR A 125 -11.36 -3.26 -9.02
C THR A 125 -11.35 -4.23 -10.20
N ARG A 126 -10.83 -5.43 -9.98
CA ARG A 126 -10.91 -6.57 -10.92
C ARG A 126 -11.75 -7.69 -10.29
N ALA A 127 -11.99 -8.77 -11.02
CA ALA A 127 -12.71 -9.97 -10.57
C ALA A 127 -14.03 -9.68 -9.81
N VAL A 128 -14.92 -8.91 -10.44
CA VAL A 128 -16.18 -8.47 -9.82
C VAL A 128 -17.19 -9.63 -9.72
N ALA A 129 -17.95 -9.67 -8.63
CA ALA A 129 -19.07 -10.58 -8.48
C ALA A 129 -20.18 -10.16 -9.46
N VAL A 130 -20.43 -10.99 -10.47
CA VAL A 130 -21.57 -10.79 -11.36
C VAL A 130 -22.83 -11.15 -10.56
N PRO A 131 -23.80 -10.25 -10.40
CA PRO A 131 -25.07 -10.63 -9.78
C PRO A 131 -25.78 -11.61 -10.72
N THR A 132 -25.81 -12.88 -10.35
CA THR A 132 -26.68 -13.87 -10.98
C THR A 132 -28.12 -13.47 -10.71
N ILE A 133 -28.79 -12.95 -11.74
CA ILE A 133 -30.25 -12.93 -11.78
C ILE A 133 -30.67 -14.39 -11.85
N GLU A 134 -31.23 -14.91 -10.76
CA GLU A 134 -31.88 -16.23 -10.75
C GLU A 134 -33.11 -16.16 -11.66
N LEU A 135 -32.93 -16.52 -12.94
CA LEU A 135 -34.01 -16.89 -13.82
C LEU A 135 -34.46 -18.30 -13.42
N ILE A 136 -35.52 -18.35 -12.62
CA ILE A 136 -36.13 -19.60 -12.16
C ILE A 136 -36.67 -20.38 -13.37
N ASP A 137 -36.48 -21.70 -13.30
CA ASP A 137 -36.58 -22.71 -14.36
C ASP A 137 -37.76 -22.65 -15.34
N SER A 138 -37.50 -23.20 -16.52
CA SER A 138 -38.43 -24.15 -17.14
C SER A 138 -37.63 -25.34 -17.69
N ASP A 139 -37.95 -26.54 -17.18
CA ASP A 139 -37.31 -27.82 -17.49
C ASP A 139 -37.02 -28.07 -18.98
N SER A 140 -35.89 -28.72 -19.28
CA SER A 140 -35.82 -29.83 -20.24
C SER A 140 -34.54 -30.65 -20.05
N GLU A 141 -34.71 -31.83 -19.45
CA GLU A 141 -33.72 -32.90 -19.35
C GLU A 141 -33.33 -33.49 -20.72
N SER A 142 -32.03 -33.71 -20.96
CA SER A 142 -31.55 -34.85 -21.75
C SER A 142 -30.05 -35.09 -21.52
N HIS A 143 -29.73 -36.25 -20.94
CA HIS A 143 -28.39 -36.85 -21.01
C HIS A 143 -27.97 -37.09 -22.48
N GLU A 144 -26.66 -37.08 -22.75
CA GLU A 144 -25.89 -38.32 -23.00
C GLU A 144 -24.38 -38.04 -22.96
N GLU A 145 -23.62 -39.07 -22.59
CA GLU A 145 -22.15 -39.09 -22.52
C GLU A 145 -21.59 -39.51 -23.89
N GLU A 146 -20.33 -39.19 -24.20
CA GLU A 146 -19.41 -40.14 -24.85
C GLU A 146 -17.95 -39.65 -24.76
N GLU A 147 -17.04 -40.58 -24.47
CA GLU A 147 -15.58 -40.41 -24.55
C GLU A 147 -15.11 -40.71 -25.97
N GLU A 148 -13.93 -40.24 -26.38
CA GLU A 148 -12.91 -41.11 -26.99
C GLU A 148 -11.56 -40.37 -27.15
N GLU A 149 -10.48 -41.14 -27.00
CA GLU A 149 -9.09 -40.76 -27.26
C GLU A 149 -8.74 -41.00 -28.74
N GLU A 150 -7.70 -40.38 -29.30
CA GLU A 150 -6.68 -41.11 -30.08
C GLU A 150 -5.43 -40.25 -30.36
N GLU A 151 -4.32 -40.93 -30.67
CA GLU A 151 -2.94 -40.43 -30.67
C GLU A 151 -2.41 -39.99 -32.06
N GLU A 152 -1.38 -39.14 -32.03
CA GLU A 152 -0.21 -39.01 -32.94
C GLU A 152 -0.30 -39.29 -34.46
N GLU A 153 0.29 -38.41 -35.28
CA GLU A 153 1.41 -38.83 -36.17
C GLU A 153 2.25 -37.63 -36.70
N ASP A 154 3.54 -37.90 -36.91
CA ASP A 154 4.61 -37.00 -37.36
C ASP A 154 5.01 -37.31 -38.82
N ASP A 155 5.14 -36.31 -39.70
CA ASP A 155 6.29 -36.17 -40.62
C ASP A 155 6.35 -34.77 -41.27
N SER A 156 7.59 -34.38 -41.56
CA SER A 156 8.11 -33.25 -42.33
C SER A 156 7.65 -33.22 -43.82
N SER A 157 7.86 -32.17 -44.65
CA SER A 157 9.08 -31.36 -44.77
C SER A 157 8.98 -30.15 -45.76
N PHE A 158 9.75 -29.10 -45.44
CA PHE A 158 10.64 -28.28 -46.30
C PHE A 158 10.21 -27.11 -47.24
N HIS A 159 11.18 -26.16 -47.31
CA HIS A 159 11.42 -24.99 -48.19
C HIS A 159 10.55 -23.73 -47.93
N GLU A 160 11.08 -22.71 -47.23
CA GLU A 160 11.97 -21.60 -47.70
C GLU A 160 11.20 -20.55 -48.55
N ASN A 161 11.32 -19.21 -48.45
CA ASN A 161 12.28 -18.26 -47.86
C ASN A 161 11.48 -17.15 -47.09
N GLU A 162 11.93 -15.97 -46.61
CA GLU A 162 13.19 -15.18 -46.60
C GLU A 162 13.38 -14.65 -45.15
N GLU A 163 14.55 -14.72 -44.52
CA GLU A 163 15.63 -13.71 -44.47
C GLU A 163 15.16 -12.24 -44.19
N ILE A 164 15.15 -11.69 -42.96
CA ILE A 164 16.21 -11.22 -42.01
C ILE A 164 16.54 -9.70 -42.05
N SER A 165 16.98 -9.19 -40.90
CA SER A 165 17.51 -7.84 -40.57
C SER A 165 16.46 -6.80 -40.14
N GLN A 166 16.28 -6.46 -38.85
CA GLN A 166 17.20 -6.02 -37.77
C GLN A 166 17.77 -4.60 -37.92
N SER A 167 17.50 -3.77 -36.90
CA SER A 167 18.31 -2.62 -36.44
C SER A 167 18.44 -1.44 -37.43
N VAL A 168 18.78 -0.20 -37.07
CA VAL A 168 19.67 0.36 -36.02
C VAL A 168 19.12 1.74 -35.56
N TYR A 169 19.51 2.18 -34.36
CA TYR A 169 19.31 3.51 -33.74
C TYR A 169 19.30 4.73 -34.68
N THR A 170 18.58 5.79 -34.25
CA THR A 170 19.16 7.15 -34.11
C THR A 170 18.62 7.85 -32.86
N LEU A 171 19.51 8.54 -32.16
CA LEU A 171 19.17 9.65 -31.25
C LEU A 171 19.10 10.93 -32.09
N ASP A 172 18.18 11.83 -31.77
CA ASP A 172 18.54 13.26 -31.77
C ASP A 172 17.77 14.02 -30.68
N SER A 173 18.29 15.18 -30.32
CA SER A 173 17.83 16.05 -29.24
C SER A 173 17.21 17.32 -29.80
N GLU A 174 16.29 17.97 -29.08
CA GLU A 174 16.28 19.43 -28.91
C GLU A 174 15.27 19.87 -27.84
N GLU A 175 15.57 21.00 -27.20
CA GLU A 175 14.83 21.57 -26.07
C GLU A 175 13.68 22.48 -26.53
N THR A 176 12.70 22.77 -25.65
CA THR A 176 12.14 24.13 -25.52
C THR A 176 11.36 24.31 -24.22
N GLU A 177 11.41 25.53 -23.67
CA GLU A 177 10.80 25.95 -22.41
C GLU A 177 9.39 26.58 -22.60
N ALA A 178 8.78 27.00 -21.47
CA ALA A 178 7.76 28.06 -21.32
C ALA A 178 6.31 27.66 -20.90
N GLU A 179 6.13 27.62 -19.57
CA GLU A 179 5.09 28.25 -18.73
C GLU A 179 3.63 28.54 -19.18
N ASP A 180 2.72 28.02 -18.33
CA ASP A 180 1.52 28.64 -17.71
C ASP A 180 0.26 29.03 -18.51
N ALA A 181 -0.87 28.39 -18.13
CA ALA A 181 -2.18 29.04 -18.00
C ALA A 181 -3.13 28.19 -17.12
N CYS A 182 -3.87 28.84 -16.22
CA CYS A 182 -4.72 28.21 -15.22
C CYS A 182 -6.20 28.07 -15.66
N VAL A 183 -6.88 27.00 -15.21
CA VAL A 183 -8.36 26.93 -15.13
C VAL A 183 -8.76 26.21 -13.83
N ALA A 184 -9.61 26.84 -13.03
CA ALA A 184 -10.16 26.28 -11.79
C ALA A 184 -11.47 25.52 -12.03
N GLY A 185 -11.71 24.42 -11.30
CA GLY A 185 -12.86 23.54 -11.56
C GLY A 185 -13.21 22.49 -10.50
N SER A 186 -13.01 22.79 -9.21
CA SER A 186 -13.61 22.14 -8.02
C SER A 186 -13.99 20.64 -8.02
N SER A 187 -13.25 19.85 -7.22
CA SER A 187 -13.89 19.01 -6.19
C SER A 187 -12.98 18.88 -4.96
N ASN A 188 -13.45 19.35 -3.80
CA ASN A 188 -12.67 19.35 -2.56
C ASN A 188 -12.58 17.95 -1.95
N VAL A 189 -11.49 17.25 -2.19
CA VAL A 189 -10.90 16.35 -1.19
C VAL A 189 -9.75 17.11 -0.55
N GLY A 190 -9.77 17.26 0.77
CA GLY A 190 -8.76 18.01 1.51
C GLY A 190 -7.42 17.28 1.54
N ILE A 191 -6.63 17.37 0.46
CA ILE A 191 -5.23 16.94 0.45
C ILE A 191 -4.46 17.92 1.35
N SER A 192 -4.43 17.62 2.65
CA SER A 192 -3.46 18.22 3.55
C SER A 192 -2.09 17.79 3.09
N ALA A 193 -1.30 18.72 2.54
CA ALA A 193 0.06 18.44 2.13
C ALA A 193 0.87 17.88 3.31
N ASN A 194 1.76 16.91 3.04
CA ASN A 194 2.58 16.29 4.07
C ASN A 194 3.39 17.36 4.83
N PRO A 195 3.41 17.34 6.18
CA PRO A 195 4.17 18.29 6.97
C PRO A 195 5.65 18.27 6.62
N CYS A 196 6.21 19.41 6.22
CA CYS A 196 7.61 19.52 5.88
C CYS A 196 8.37 20.46 6.81
N PHE A 197 9.68 20.22 6.95
CA PHE A 197 10.59 21.13 7.62
C PHE A 197 11.96 21.13 6.95
N LYS A 198 12.68 22.24 7.08
CA LYS A 198 14.04 22.37 6.54
C LYS A 198 15.07 22.23 7.65
N THR A 199 16.14 21.52 7.35
CA THR A 199 17.35 21.43 8.17
C THR A 199 18.59 21.62 7.29
N SER A 200 19.75 21.70 7.91
CA SER A 200 21.05 21.72 7.24
C SER A 200 22.01 20.84 8.01
N LEU A 201 23.18 20.54 7.45
CA LEU A 201 24.20 19.78 8.16
C LEU A 201 24.55 20.46 9.50
N LYS A 202 24.40 19.73 10.61
CA LYS A 202 24.72 20.20 11.97
C LYS A 202 25.97 19.48 12.49
N PRO A 203 26.74 20.06 13.43
CA PRO A 203 27.89 19.38 14.04
C PRO A 203 27.54 18.03 14.70
N ARG A 204 26.30 17.86 15.17
CA ARG A 204 25.76 16.58 15.64
C ARG A 204 24.93 15.94 14.53
N ILE A 205 25.56 15.08 13.73
CA ILE A 205 24.90 14.37 12.61
C ILE A 205 24.21 13.06 13.01
N TYR A 206 24.43 12.52 14.21
CA TYR A 206 23.94 11.18 14.59
C TYR A 206 22.42 11.04 14.69
N GLU A 207 21.71 12.16 14.87
CA GLU A 207 20.26 12.19 15.02
C GLU A 207 19.63 13.36 14.25
N LEU A 208 18.44 13.11 13.69
CA LEU A 208 17.56 14.13 13.13
C LEU A 208 16.58 14.56 14.22
N LEU A 209 16.61 15.84 14.60
CA LEU A 209 15.61 16.46 15.47
C LEU A 209 14.41 16.92 14.62
N ILE A 210 13.21 16.45 14.97
CA ILE A 210 11.97 16.94 14.38
C ILE A 210 11.49 18.16 15.19
N PRO A 211 11.26 19.33 14.55
CA PRO A 211 10.86 20.53 15.27
C PRO A 211 9.51 20.36 15.99
N ALA A 212 9.45 20.74 17.27
CA ALA A 212 8.22 20.64 18.08
C ALA A 212 7.04 21.48 17.57
N SER A 213 7.27 22.42 16.64
CA SER A 213 6.21 23.09 15.87
C SER A 213 5.58 22.17 14.84
N VAL A 214 6.37 21.41 14.08
CA VAL A 214 5.90 20.44 13.08
C VAL A 214 5.07 19.35 13.76
N VAL A 215 5.57 18.82 14.88
CA VAL A 215 4.86 17.81 15.68
C VAL A 215 3.50 18.33 16.15
N ARG A 216 3.46 19.46 16.86
CA ARG A 216 2.22 19.99 17.46
C ARG A 216 1.22 20.51 16.44
N ASN A 217 1.66 21.25 15.43
CA ASN A 217 0.74 21.88 14.47
C ASN A 217 0.00 20.84 13.62
N ASN A 218 0.66 19.72 13.33
CA ASN A 218 0.12 18.64 12.49
C ASN A 218 -0.31 17.41 13.32
N ARG A 219 -0.32 17.53 14.66
CA ARG A 219 -0.70 16.50 15.64
C ARG A 219 0.05 15.17 15.49
N LEU A 220 1.29 15.21 15.00
CA LEU A 220 2.02 14.02 14.60
C LEU A 220 2.44 13.15 15.78
N GLU A 221 2.20 11.86 15.66
CA GLU A 221 2.70 10.82 16.56
C GLU A 221 3.86 10.06 15.94
N PHE A 222 4.72 9.46 16.77
CA PHE A 222 5.99 8.88 16.36
C PHE A 222 6.29 7.58 17.13
N GLY A 223 6.38 6.46 16.41
CA GLY A 223 6.72 5.15 16.98
C GLY A 223 8.18 5.02 17.46
N GLU A 224 8.60 3.79 17.79
CA GLU A 224 10.00 3.51 18.15
C GLU A 224 10.97 3.62 16.96
N MET A 225 10.47 3.56 15.72
CA MET A 225 11.25 3.55 14.48
C MET A 225 10.67 4.56 13.47
N ILE A 226 11.51 5.03 12.55
CA ILE A 226 11.12 5.82 11.37
C ILE A 226 11.93 5.35 10.17
N THR A 227 11.35 5.46 8.97
CA THR A 227 12.01 5.12 7.71
C THR A 227 12.48 6.39 6.99
N TYR A 228 13.78 6.55 6.80
CA TYR A 228 14.35 7.58 5.90
C TYR A 228 14.27 7.10 4.45
N ILE A 229 13.90 8.00 3.55
CA ILE A 229 13.83 7.75 2.10
C ILE A 229 14.57 8.89 1.39
N ASP A 230 15.67 8.59 0.70
CA ASP A 230 16.39 9.52 -0.20
C ASP A 230 16.54 8.88 -1.60
N GLU A 231 17.28 9.54 -2.50
CA GLU A 231 17.51 9.09 -3.88
C GLU A 231 18.31 7.77 -3.98
N GLU A 232 19.13 7.44 -2.97
CA GLU A 232 19.83 6.15 -2.86
C GLU A 232 18.99 5.08 -2.13
N GLY A 233 17.73 5.38 -1.82
CA GLY A 233 16.75 4.46 -1.25
C GLY A 233 16.63 4.53 0.28
N ILE A 234 16.26 3.40 0.88
CA ILE A 234 15.68 3.36 2.23
C ILE A 234 16.74 3.13 3.32
N THR A 235 16.55 3.72 4.50
CA THR A 235 17.33 3.43 5.72
C THR A 235 16.48 3.65 6.97
N GLU A 236 16.63 2.80 7.99
CA GLU A 236 15.87 2.94 9.25
C GLU A 236 16.58 3.82 10.29
N GLY A 237 15.78 4.55 11.08
CA GLY A 237 16.21 5.32 12.25
C GLY A 237 15.42 4.93 13.51
N LYS A 238 16.12 4.68 14.62
CA LYS A 238 15.47 4.40 15.92
C LYS A 238 15.24 5.69 16.71
N ARG A 239 14.06 5.85 17.32
CA ARG A 239 13.69 6.99 18.18
C ARG A 239 14.64 7.11 19.37
N GLY A 240 15.15 8.32 19.59
CA GLY A 240 15.91 8.68 20.79
C GLY A 240 14.98 8.86 22.00
N ARG A 241 15.41 8.40 23.17
CA ARG A 241 14.73 8.70 24.44
C ARG A 241 15.44 9.89 25.09
N TRP A 242 14.70 10.97 25.31
CA TRP A 242 15.17 12.23 25.85
C TRP A 242 14.25 12.67 27.00
N SER A 243 14.79 13.38 28.01
CA SER A 243 14.04 13.82 29.18
C SER A 243 13.24 15.11 28.97
N ASP A 244 13.33 15.70 27.78
CA ASP A 244 12.72 16.98 27.38
C ASP A 244 11.73 16.81 26.21
N ASP A 245 11.13 15.63 26.09
CA ASP A 245 10.10 15.22 25.12
C ASP A 245 10.42 15.47 23.63
N ARG A 246 11.68 15.78 23.30
CA ARG A 246 12.12 15.99 21.92
C ARG A 246 12.02 14.72 21.09
N VAL A 247 11.41 14.84 19.91
CA VAL A 247 11.36 13.78 18.90
C VAL A 247 12.64 13.82 18.07
N CYS A 248 13.58 12.92 18.40
CA CYS A 248 14.80 12.70 17.63
C CYS A 248 14.84 11.27 17.08
N PHE A 249 15.41 11.07 15.89
CA PHE A 249 15.67 9.75 15.33
C PHE A 249 17.16 9.56 14.98
N LYS A 250 17.73 8.43 15.39
CA LYS A 250 19.12 8.05 15.13
C LYS A 250 19.32 7.65 13.66
N GLY A 251 20.59 7.48 13.25
CA GLY A 251 20.96 7.00 11.91
C GLY A 251 21.01 8.09 10.85
N TRP A 252 20.73 9.34 11.22
CA TRP A 252 20.82 10.52 10.35
C TRP A 252 22.23 10.73 9.77
N ASP A 253 23.26 10.24 10.46
CA ASP A 253 24.65 10.31 10.03
C ASP A 253 24.93 9.39 8.83
N ARG A 254 24.12 8.35 8.63
CA ARG A 254 24.15 7.52 7.41
C ARG A 254 23.66 8.34 6.22
N ILE A 255 22.51 9.01 6.36
CA ILE A 255 21.95 9.91 5.33
C ILE A 255 22.95 11.01 4.98
N CYS A 256 23.53 11.67 5.99
CA CYS A 256 24.49 12.76 5.78
C CYS A 256 25.73 12.31 5.01
N ARG A 257 26.33 11.15 5.36
CA ARG A 257 27.53 10.65 4.69
C ARG A 257 27.24 10.06 3.31
N ARG A 258 26.15 9.30 3.16
CA ARG A 258 25.72 8.69 1.89
C ARG A 258 25.53 9.75 0.81
N ASN A 259 24.67 10.74 1.10
CA ASN A 259 24.38 11.84 0.19
C ASN A 259 25.48 12.93 0.12
N LYS A 260 26.62 12.74 0.81
CA LYS A 260 27.76 13.68 0.86
C LYS A 260 27.33 15.12 1.18
N LEU A 261 26.47 15.28 2.20
CA LEU A 261 25.93 16.59 2.57
C LEU A 261 27.03 17.58 2.98
N LYS A 262 26.89 18.82 2.53
CA LYS A 262 27.72 19.97 2.88
C LYS A 262 26.98 20.93 3.81
N GLU A 263 27.69 21.86 4.44
CA GLU A 263 27.07 22.92 5.27
C GLU A 263 26.15 23.87 4.46
N GLN A 264 26.42 23.99 3.16
CA GLN A 264 25.65 24.80 2.21
C GLN A 264 24.34 24.11 1.77
N ASP A 265 24.26 22.78 1.87
CA ASP A 265 23.11 22.01 1.40
C ASP A 265 21.90 22.22 2.33
N VAL A 266 20.75 22.52 1.73
CA VAL A 266 19.47 22.62 2.43
C VAL A 266 18.73 21.29 2.27
N VAL A 267 18.38 20.67 3.38
CA VAL A 267 17.63 19.41 3.38
C VAL A 267 16.19 19.68 3.79
N THR A 268 15.26 19.43 2.87
CA THR A 268 13.82 19.46 3.15
C THR A 268 13.37 18.06 3.52
N CYS A 269 12.89 17.90 4.75
CA CYS A 269 12.33 16.67 5.29
C CYS A 269 10.80 16.74 5.19
N GLU A 270 10.21 15.90 4.34
CA GLU A 270 8.77 15.68 4.21
C GLU A 270 8.37 14.50 5.12
N VAL A 271 7.49 14.73 6.09
CA VAL A 271 7.04 13.69 7.04
C VAL A 271 5.82 12.99 6.48
N LEU A 272 5.97 11.71 6.13
CA LEU A 272 4.89 10.86 5.63
C LEU A 272 4.19 10.19 6.83
N HIS A 273 2.86 10.32 6.89
CA HIS A 273 2.07 9.84 8.02
C HIS A 273 0.71 9.27 7.60
N ASN A 274 0.25 8.26 8.35
CA ASN A 274 -1.11 7.70 8.23
C ASN A 274 -1.84 8.01 9.53
N ASN A 275 -3.02 8.63 9.47
CA ASN A 275 -3.82 8.98 10.67
C ASN A 275 -2.99 9.64 11.79
N TYR A 276 -2.21 10.68 11.43
CA TYR A 276 -1.24 11.39 12.27
C TYR A 276 0.01 10.61 12.70
N LEU A 277 0.04 9.27 12.62
CA LEU A 277 1.23 8.47 12.92
C LEU A 277 2.26 8.57 11.78
N ALA A 278 3.36 9.25 12.04
CA ALA A 278 4.47 9.38 11.11
C ALA A 278 5.27 8.07 11.00
N HIS A 279 5.38 7.56 9.77
CA HIS A 279 6.06 6.30 9.46
C HIS A 279 7.37 6.50 8.69
N SER A 280 7.46 7.55 7.87
CA SER A 280 8.65 7.84 7.06
C SER A 280 9.00 9.33 7.01
N ILE A 281 10.26 9.62 6.74
CA ILE A 281 10.75 10.96 6.40
C ILE A 281 11.42 10.87 5.03
N LYS A 282 10.78 11.50 4.04
CA LYS A 282 11.31 11.64 2.69
C LYS A 282 12.22 12.87 2.63
N ILE A 283 13.38 12.69 2.02
CA ILE A 283 14.53 13.60 2.10
C ILE A 283 14.78 14.18 0.72
N HIS A 284 14.66 15.50 0.63
CA HIS A 284 14.96 16.28 -0.57
C HIS A 284 16.15 17.19 -0.31
N ILE A 285 17.21 17.07 -1.11
CA ILE A 285 18.46 17.80 -0.91
C ILE A 285 18.60 18.87 -2.00
N THR A 286 18.51 20.13 -1.61
CA THR A 286 18.85 21.26 -2.47
C THR A 286 20.33 21.58 -2.26
N ARG A 287 21.15 21.43 -3.31
CA ARG A 287 22.58 21.73 -3.26
C ARG A 287 22.81 23.24 -3.20
N GLY A 288 23.80 23.65 -2.40
CA GLY A 288 24.24 25.05 -2.23
C GLY A 288 25.71 25.27 -2.62
#